data_AF-A0A2Z4RN23-F1
#
_entry.id   AF-A0A2Z4RN23-F1
#
_cell.length_a   1.000
_cell.length_b   1.000
_cell.length_c   1.000
_cell.angle_alpha   90.00
_cell.angle_beta   90.00
_cell.angle_gamma   90.00
#
_symmetry.space_group_name_H-M   'P 1'
#
loop_
_entity.id
_entity.type
_entity.pdbx_description
1 polymer ?
#
loop_
_entity_poly.entity_id
_entity_poly.type
_entity_poly.pdbx_seq_one_letter_code
_entity_poly.pdbx_strand_id
1 'polypeptide(L)'
;MRRAISLSLLASTIALTSCSSTQMDTLGREHGTAVLCGVGLLGGALLGAAINGKNGALAGAALGTAAGCYAGSVWQSRMQALDRIAKEEGLKLTSTPLQVANGAPGVKPIEAGLVTQVESESMFDTGSDQLTAAGVRAVSKLATEYSKSDGSATSAQRRFLVVGHTDATGTAQVNQSLSERRARTVGRLLRDAGIPASAIYYQGAGAARPIADNTDPLQRGRNRRVEIVETTSEDVLIKRIVSEQNNARYLAYGTTSERKPAPVTSSTQAKPKPASPVKASTATPDAVSKGSSALVDFGGSPATSDQLGYSLKPMADGISLISSARAAEPPMRTCQADKPRDSGTALNLATDQPLSQHATREYLPGYNNRVWANTVNGNLVTISPVSILREGAAVGTQPFIQIVSGYQTAKKKNLDKLNAVANTYEGQDEVLYRVFVTEDNAAVSCMDIVFSKGNAQATQGALYYPDNGQSYTARFVPIRS
;
A
#
# COMPACT_ATOMS: atom_id res chain seq x y z
N MET A 1 59.57 -12.84 -31.44
CA MET A 1 58.66 -13.67 -30.62
C MET A 1 58.62 -13.02 -29.24
N ARG A 2 57.72 -12.05 -29.02
CA ARG A 2 56.37 -12.20 -28.43
C ARG A 2 56.46 -12.43 -26.91
N ARG A 3 56.24 -11.38 -26.09
CA ARG A 3 54.92 -10.97 -25.55
C ARG A 3 54.18 -12.13 -24.87
N ALA A 4 54.49 -12.33 -23.59
CA ALA A 4 53.72 -13.02 -22.55
C ALA A 4 54.74 -13.18 -21.42
N ILE A 5 54.65 -12.48 -20.29
CA ILE A 5 54.27 -13.13 -19.02
C ILE A 5 54.00 -12.09 -17.91
N SER A 6 54.19 -10.79 -18.15
CA SER A 6 54.15 -9.80 -17.05
C SER A 6 52.78 -9.15 -16.79
N LEU A 7 51.71 -9.56 -17.47
CA LEU A 7 50.36 -8.99 -17.28
C LEU A 7 49.43 -9.83 -16.38
N SER A 8 49.86 -11.02 -15.94
CA SER A 8 48.97 -11.98 -15.28
C SER A 8 48.97 -11.90 -13.74
N LEU A 9 49.85 -11.11 -13.12
CA LEU A 9 49.90 -10.97 -11.65
C LEU A 9 49.19 -9.73 -11.09
N LEU A 10 48.82 -8.76 -11.93
CA LEU A 10 48.07 -7.57 -11.46
C LEU A 10 46.55 -7.73 -11.55
N ALA A 11 46.06 -8.79 -12.20
CA ALA A 11 44.62 -9.04 -12.38
C ALA A 11 44.01 -9.93 -11.27
N SER A 12 44.82 -10.62 -10.46
CA SER A 12 44.33 -11.58 -9.45
C SER A 12 44.23 -11.04 -8.02
N THR A 13 44.73 -9.82 -7.75
CA THR A 13 44.61 -9.18 -6.42
C THR A 13 43.41 -8.25 -6.28
N ILE A 14 42.62 -8.03 -7.34
CA ILE A 14 41.38 -7.24 -7.29
C ILE A 14 40.17 -8.11 -6.88
N ALA A 15 40.31 -9.44 -6.81
CA ALA A 15 39.17 -10.34 -6.63
C ALA A 15 38.77 -10.66 -5.16
N LEU A 16 39.48 -10.14 -4.14
CA LEU A 16 39.21 -10.51 -2.73
C LEU A 16 39.21 -9.35 -1.73
N THR A 17 39.33 -8.10 -2.19
CA THR A 17 39.13 -6.94 -1.31
C THR A 17 37.64 -6.65 -1.24
N SER A 18 37.07 -6.93 -0.07
CA SER A 18 35.75 -6.45 0.33
C SER A 18 35.61 -4.97 -0.02
N CYS A 19 34.59 -4.64 -0.81
CA CYS A 19 34.22 -3.26 -1.13
C CYS A 19 33.82 -2.54 0.16
N SER A 20 34.80 -1.94 0.84
CA SER A 20 34.55 -0.96 1.88
C SER A 20 34.27 0.39 1.21
N SER A 21 33.24 1.10 1.69
CA SER A 21 32.76 2.37 1.11
C SER A 21 33.84 3.47 1.05
N THR A 22 34.88 3.36 1.86
CA THR A 22 36.03 4.27 1.90
C THR A 22 36.87 4.24 0.62
N GLN A 23 36.91 3.10 -0.07
CA GLN A 23 37.67 2.94 -1.32
C GLN A 23 36.94 3.56 -2.52
N MET A 24 35.61 3.58 -2.48
CA MET A 24 34.77 4.25 -3.49
C MET A 24 34.80 5.78 -3.33
N ASP A 25 34.83 6.31 -2.10
CA ASP A 25 34.97 7.75 -1.84
C ASP A 25 36.32 8.31 -2.32
N THR A 26 37.39 7.55 -2.14
CA THR A 26 38.75 7.92 -2.59
C THR A 26 38.86 7.86 -4.12
N LEU A 27 38.33 6.80 -4.76
CA LEU A 27 38.24 6.69 -6.22
C LEU A 27 37.39 7.80 -6.85
N GLY A 28 36.32 8.24 -6.18
CA GLY A 28 35.48 9.36 -6.64
C GLY A 28 36.16 10.72 -6.57
N ARG A 29 37.03 10.94 -5.58
CA ARG A 29 37.86 12.14 -5.47
C ARG A 29 39.01 12.17 -6.48
N GLU A 30 39.58 11.02 -6.83
CA GLU A 30 40.80 10.95 -7.65
C GLU A 30 40.53 10.79 -9.16
N HIS A 31 39.49 10.03 -9.56
CA HIS A 31 39.26 9.66 -10.96
C HIS A 31 37.95 10.19 -11.57
N GLY A 32 37.18 10.95 -10.78
CA GLY A 32 35.94 11.58 -11.22
C GLY A 32 34.73 10.64 -11.28
N THR A 33 33.54 11.23 -11.24
CA THR A 33 32.24 10.54 -11.16
C THR A 33 31.99 9.57 -12.33
N ALA A 34 32.63 9.77 -13.48
CA ALA A 34 32.48 8.92 -14.66
C ALA A 34 33.04 7.49 -14.49
N VAL A 35 34.12 7.31 -13.71
CA VAL A 35 34.72 5.97 -13.48
C VAL A 35 33.85 5.13 -12.54
N LEU A 36 33.17 5.77 -11.59
CA LEU A 36 32.23 5.12 -10.69
C LEU A 36 30.94 4.65 -11.39
N CYS A 37 30.47 5.39 -12.41
CA CYS A 37 29.33 5.00 -13.24
C CYS A 37 29.57 3.68 -14.01
N GLY A 38 30.81 3.41 -14.43
CA GLY A 38 31.17 2.19 -15.16
C GLY A 38 31.05 0.91 -14.33
N VAL A 39 31.32 1.01 -13.03
CA VAL A 39 31.26 -0.14 -12.10
C VAL A 39 29.81 -0.46 -11.72
N GLY A 40 28.96 0.54 -11.51
CA GLY A 40 27.52 0.36 -11.24
C GLY A 40 26.74 -0.24 -12.42
N LEU A 41 27.12 0.09 -13.65
CA LEU A 41 26.51 -0.46 -14.88
C LEU A 41 26.77 -1.96 -15.00
N LEU A 42 28.02 -2.38 -14.80
CA LEU A 42 28.39 -3.80 -14.89
C LEU A 42 27.82 -4.61 -13.72
N GLY A 43 27.88 -4.08 -12.49
CA GLY A 43 27.31 -4.74 -11.31
C GLY A 43 25.80 -4.91 -11.43
N GLY A 44 25.07 -3.85 -11.77
CA GLY A 44 23.62 -3.88 -11.96
C GLY A 44 23.18 -4.80 -13.10
N ALA A 45 23.88 -4.77 -14.24
CA ALA A 45 23.56 -5.63 -15.37
C ALA A 45 23.75 -7.12 -15.07
N LEU A 46 24.85 -7.48 -14.39
CA LEU A 46 25.13 -8.87 -14.02
C LEU A 46 24.12 -9.40 -13.00
N LEU A 47 23.78 -8.59 -11.99
CA LEU A 47 22.79 -8.95 -10.98
C LEU A 47 21.38 -9.06 -11.57
N GLY A 48 21.01 -8.11 -12.42
CA GLY A 48 19.76 -8.17 -13.17
C GLY A 48 19.69 -9.42 -14.06
N ALA A 49 20.78 -9.77 -14.72
CA ALA A 49 20.86 -10.96 -15.56
C ALA A 49 20.63 -12.26 -14.78
N ALA A 50 21.13 -12.33 -13.54
CA ALA A 50 20.94 -13.47 -12.65
C ALA A 50 19.47 -13.65 -12.22
N ILE A 51 18.70 -12.55 -12.15
CA ILE A 51 17.29 -12.59 -11.72
C ILE A 51 16.34 -12.91 -12.87
N ASN A 52 16.52 -12.29 -14.04
CA ASN A 52 15.55 -12.39 -15.14
C ASN A 52 16.19 -12.40 -16.54
N GLY A 53 17.39 -12.99 -16.65
CA GLY A 53 18.11 -13.13 -17.92
C GLY A 53 18.35 -11.80 -18.63
N LYS A 54 18.24 -11.76 -19.95
CA LYS A 54 18.53 -10.53 -20.74
C LYS A 54 17.63 -9.35 -20.37
N ASN A 55 16.37 -9.59 -20.04
CA ASN A 55 15.42 -8.53 -19.63
C ASN A 55 15.77 -8.02 -18.22
N GLY A 56 16.17 -8.92 -17.33
CA GLY A 56 16.69 -8.56 -16.03
C GLY A 56 18.00 -7.78 -16.12
N ALA A 57 18.90 -8.13 -17.04
CA ALA A 57 20.16 -7.42 -17.25
C ALA A 57 19.95 -5.95 -17.62
N LEU A 58 18.95 -5.65 -18.44
CA LEU A 58 18.61 -4.28 -18.81
C LEU A 58 18.03 -3.50 -17.62
N ALA A 59 17.07 -4.07 -16.90
CA ALA A 59 16.47 -3.46 -15.71
C ALA A 59 17.50 -3.27 -14.58
N GLY A 60 18.36 -4.25 -14.38
CA GLY A 60 19.45 -4.21 -13.40
C GLY A 60 20.52 -3.21 -13.78
N ALA A 61 20.88 -3.09 -15.06
CA ALA A 61 21.80 -2.06 -15.55
C ALA A 61 21.23 -0.65 -15.29
N ALA A 62 19.94 -0.44 -15.59
CA ALA A 62 19.26 0.84 -15.37
C ALA A 62 19.21 1.23 -13.88
N LEU A 63 18.93 0.26 -13.00
CA LEU A 63 18.94 0.48 -11.55
C LEU A 63 20.36 0.68 -10.99
N GLY A 64 21.36 -0.07 -11.49
CA GLY A 64 22.75 0.01 -11.04
C GLY A 64 23.48 1.30 -11.44
N THR A 65 23.19 1.84 -12.62
CA THR A 65 23.73 3.15 -13.05
C THR A 65 23.12 4.33 -12.31
N ALA A 66 21.84 4.24 -11.95
CA ALA A 66 21.15 5.30 -11.23
C ALA A 66 21.57 5.38 -9.74
N ALA A 67 21.96 4.25 -9.16
CA ALA A 67 22.13 4.07 -7.72
C ALA A 67 23.53 4.39 -7.16
N GLY A 68 24.60 4.10 -7.90
CA GLY A 68 25.93 3.93 -7.31
C GLY A 68 26.57 5.21 -6.79
N CYS A 69 26.46 6.34 -7.52
CA CYS A 69 27.20 7.58 -7.20
C CYS A 69 26.47 8.89 -7.54
N TYR A 70 25.26 8.86 -8.09
CA TYR A 70 24.60 10.06 -8.61
C TYR A 70 23.43 10.54 -7.73
N ALA A 71 22.73 9.64 -7.05
CA ALA A 71 21.55 9.95 -6.25
C ALA A 71 21.86 10.78 -4.98
N GLY A 72 22.94 10.46 -4.24
CA GLY A 72 23.21 11.08 -2.95
C GLY A 72 23.40 12.60 -3.00
N SER A 73 24.16 13.12 -3.97
CA SER A 73 24.39 14.57 -4.10
C SER A 73 23.18 15.31 -4.69
N VAL A 74 22.53 14.72 -5.69
CA VAL A 74 21.37 15.32 -6.36
C VAL A 74 20.15 15.41 -5.44
N TRP A 75 19.81 14.32 -4.75
CA TRP A 75 18.68 14.33 -3.82
C TRP A 75 18.98 15.22 -2.63
N GLN A 76 20.22 15.29 -2.17
CA GLN A 76 20.60 16.21 -1.10
C GLN A 76 20.41 17.68 -1.50
N SER A 77 20.90 18.10 -2.68
CA SER A 77 20.67 19.45 -3.17
C SER A 77 19.17 19.75 -3.35
N ARG A 78 18.40 18.78 -3.86
CA ARG A 78 16.95 18.92 -4.01
C ARG A 78 16.24 19.05 -2.67
N MET A 79 16.57 18.21 -1.69
CA MET A 79 16.01 18.28 -0.35
C MET A 79 16.30 19.63 0.32
N GLN A 80 17.50 20.17 0.13
CA GLN A 80 17.86 21.51 0.63
C GLN A 80 17.03 22.61 -0.04
N ALA A 81 16.82 22.54 -1.36
CA ALA A 81 15.99 23.50 -2.07
C ALA A 81 14.51 23.42 -1.65
N LEU A 82 13.99 22.21 -1.45
CA LEU A 82 12.63 21.98 -0.95
C LEU A 82 12.45 22.49 0.49
N ASP A 83 13.44 22.28 1.37
CA ASP A 83 13.43 22.83 2.74
C ASP A 83 13.43 24.36 2.75
N ARG A 84 14.19 24.98 1.83
CA ARG A 84 14.17 26.44 1.64
C ARG A 84 12.80 26.92 1.20
N ILE A 85 12.19 26.29 0.20
CA ILE A 85 10.83 26.63 -0.27
C ILE A 85 9.82 26.45 0.87
N ALA A 86 9.94 25.38 1.65
CA ALA A 86 9.07 25.14 2.79
C ALA A 86 9.15 26.25 3.84
N LYS A 87 10.35 26.73 4.16
CA LYS A 87 10.56 27.87 5.06
C LYS A 87 10.00 29.18 4.50
N GLU A 88 10.22 29.44 3.22
CA GLU A 88 9.73 30.66 2.55
C GLU A 88 8.19 30.72 2.48
N GLU A 89 7.54 29.59 2.22
CA GLU A 89 6.09 29.50 2.03
C GLU A 89 5.34 29.06 3.30
N GLY A 90 6.04 28.83 4.42
CA GLY A 90 5.45 28.35 5.67
C GLY A 90 4.82 26.95 5.55
N LEU A 91 5.38 26.09 4.71
CA LEU A 91 4.87 24.74 4.47
C LEU A 91 5.42 23.76 5.49
N LYS A 92 4.56 22.84 5.94
CA LYS A 92 5.00 21.62 6.62
C LYS A 92 5.28 20.56 5.58
N LEU A 93 6.57 20.36 5.31
CA LEU A 93 7.06 19.48 4.27
C LEU A 93 8.06 18.49 4.87
N THR A 94 8.01 17.24 4.42
CA THR A 94 9.00 16.21 4.76
C THR A 94 9.48 15.55 3.48
N SER A 95 10.81 15.50 3.28
CA SER A 95 11.42 14.87 2.11
C SER A 95 12.33 13.72 2.55
N THR A 96 12.18 12.57 1.90
CA THR A 96 12.95 11.35 2.22
C THR A 96 13.40 10.65 0.94
N PRO A 97 14.65 10.20 0.84
CA PRO A 97 15.10 9.38 -0.28
C PRO A 97 14.27 8.10 -0.42
N LEU A 98 13.90 7.76 -1.66
CA LEU A 98 13.27 6.49 -1.98
C LEU A 98 14.34 5.41 -2.11
N GLN A 99 14.34 4.47 -1.19
CA GLN A 99 15.24 3.32 -1.20
C GLN A 99 14.56 2.13 -1.89
N VAL A 100 15.25 1.50 -2.83
CA VAL A 100 14.81 0.26 -3.48
C VAL A 100 15.80 -0.85 -3.14
N ALA A 101 15.29 -2.03 -2.78
CA ALA A 101 16.15 -3.19 -2.52
C ALA A 101 16.97 -3.52 -3.76
N ASN A 102 18.27 -3.73 -3.58
CA ASN A 102 19.08 -4.36 -4.61
C ASN A 102 18.89 -5.87 -4.46
N GLY A 103 18.47 -6.58 -5.51
CA GLY A 103 18.09 -8.01 -5.43
C GLY A 103 19.24 -8.99 -5.15
N ALA A 104 20.37 -8.51 -4.65
CA ALA A 104 21.62 -9.24 -4.50
C ALA A 104 22.04 -9.30 -3.01
N PRO A 105 22.21 -10.50 -2.43
CA PRO A 105 22.68 -10.70 -1.06
C PRO A 105 23.81 -9.76 -0.62
N GLY A 106 23.62 -9.02 0.47
CA GLY A 106 24.66 -8.18 1.09
C GLY A 106 24.89 -6.81 0.44
N VAL A 107 24.12 -6.40 -0.58
CA VAL A 107 24.25 -5.08 -1.21
C VAL A 107 23.24 -4.09 -0.63
N LYS A 108 23.71 -2.94 -0.13
CA LYS A 108 22.84 -1.90 0.46
C LYS A 108 21.73 -1.46 -0.51
N PRO A 109 20.53 -1.09 0.01
CA PRO A 109 19.47 -0.48 -0.79
C PRO A 109 19.99 0.70 -1.59
N ILE A 110 19.40 0.88 -2.76
CA ILE A 110 19.78 1.92 -3.70
C ILE A 110 18.81 3.10 -3.64
N GLU A 111 19.35 4.32 -3.63
CA GLU A 111 18.54 5.53 -3.74
C GLU A 111 18.06 5.68 -5.18
N ALA A 112 16.76 5.48 -5.40
CA ALA A 112 16.16 5.45 -6.72
C ALA A 112 15.10 6.56 -6.91
N GLY A 113 15.04 7.53 -6.00
CA GLY A 113 14.08 8.61 -6.06
C GLY A 113 14.02 9.46 -4.80
N LEU A 114 13.03 10.34 -4.76
CA LEU A 114 12.72 11.21 -3.64
C LEU A 114 11.21 11.21 -3.39
N VAL A 115 10.80 11.18 -2.13
CA VAL A 115 9.41 11.33 -1.72
C VAL A 115 9.30 12.59 -0.91
N THR A 116 8.44 13.51 -1.33
CA THR A 116 8.13 14.74 -0.61
C THR A 116 6.67 14.76 -0.23
N GLN A 117 6.41 14.83 1.08
CA GLN A 117 5.07 14.96 1.64
C GLN A 117 4.83 16.41 2.03
N VAL A 118 3.71 16.96 1.59
CA VAL A 118 3.30 18.34 1.90
C VAL A 118 1.93 18.30 2.57
N GLU A 119 1.83 18.80 3.80
CA GLU A 119 0.52 18.97 4.46
C GLU A 119 -0.32 19.97 3.66
N SER A 120 -1.57 19.60 3.36
CA SER A 120 -2.39 20.29 2.35
C SER A 120 -3.44 21.26 2.92
N GLU A 121 -3.48 21.42 4.25
CA GLU A 121 -4.57 22.13 4.96
C GLU A 121 -4.76 23.59 4.53
N SER A 122 -3.70 24.27 4.09
CA SER A 122 -3.74 25.65 3.58
C SER A 122 -3.67 25.74 2.05
N MET A 123 -3.46 24.62 1.36
CA MET A 123 -3.21 24.60 -0.08
C MET A 123 -4.50 24.62 -0.90
N PHE A 124 -5.57 24.01 -0.39
CA PHE A 124 -6.86 23.88 -1.09
C PHE A 124 -7.99 24.54 -0.31
N ASP A 125 -9.02 25.00 -1.01
CA ASP A 125 -10.28 25.38 -0.37
C ASP A 125 -10.92 24.16 0.31
N THR A 126 -11.70 24.40 1.37
CA THR A 126 -12.34 23.32 2.15
C THR A 126 -13.22 22.44 1.27
N GLY A 127 -13.00 21.13 1.30
CA GLY A 127 -13.75 20.15 0.49
C GLY A 127 -13.50 20.24 -1.03
N SER A 128 -12.55 21.07 -1.47
CA SER A 128 -12.31 21.40 -2.87
C SER A 128 -10.97 20.87 -3.38
N ASP A 129 -10.86 20.74 -4.70
CA ASP A 129 -9.62 20.52 -5.46
C ASP A 129 -9.05 21.82 -6.05
N GLN A 130 -9.70 22.96 -5.78
CA GLN A 130 -9.21 24.30 -6.11
C GLN A 130 -8.13 24.72 -5.12
N LEU A 131 -6.99 25.13 -5.66
CA LEU A 131 -5.89 25.67 -4.86
C LEU A 131 -6.19 27.10 -4.44
N THR A 132 -5.86 27.45 -3.19
CA THR A 132 -5.84 28.83 -2.74
C THR A 132 -4.74 29.60 -3.47
N ALA A 133 -4.78 30.94 -3.46
CA ALA A 133 -3.70 31.75 -4.04
C ALA A 133 -2.32 31.43 -3.42
N ALA A 134 -2.29 31.11 -2.11
CA ALA A 134 -1.08 30.65 -1.44
C ALA A 134 -0.68 29.23 -1.90
N GLY A 135 -1.64 28.32 -2.03
CA GLY A 135 -1.43 26.98 -2.56
C GLY A 135 -0.83 26.98 -3.97
N VAL A 136 -1.36 27.83 -4.87
CA VAL A 136 -0.81 27.99 -6.23
C VAL A 136 0.65 28.42 -6.18
N ARG A 137 0.99 29.45 -5.39
CA ARG A 137 2.39 29.91 -5.26
C ARG A 137 3.31 28.83 -4.71
N ALA A 138 2.91 28.18 -3.62
CA ALA A 138 3.67 27.13 -2.97
C ALA A 138 3.93 25.94 -3.90
N VAL A 139 2.88 25.41 -4.53
CA VAL A 139 3.01 24.27 -5.45
C VAL A 139 3.80 24.66 -6.69
N SER A 140 3.64 25.88 -7.21
CA SER A 140 4.40 26.33 -8.39
C SER A 140 5.90 26.42 -8.11
N LYS A 141 6.30 26.87 -6.90
CA LYS A 141 7.72 26.85 -6.48
C LYS A 141 8.26 25.42 -6.37
N LEU A 142 7.51 24.51 -5.74
CA LEU A 142 7.89 23.09 -5.68
C LEU A 142 8.00 22.48 -7.08
N ALA A 143 7.02 22.75 -7.95
CA ALA A 143 7.00 22.26 -9.33
C ALA A 143 8.19 22.79 -10.14
N THR A 144 8.53 24.06 -9.97
CA THR A 144 9.72 24.67 -10.59
C THR A 144 10.99 23.98 -10.12
N GLU A 145 11.10 23.66 -8.82
CA GLU A 145 12.25 22.91 -8.30
C GLU A 145 12.36 21.51 -8.95
N TYR A 146 11.25 20.78 -9.04
CA TYR A 146 11.21 19.45 -9.68
C TYR A 146 11.53 19.48 -11.18
N SER A 147 11.17 20.57 -11.87
CA SER A 147 11.44 20.76 -13.30
C SER A 147 12.93 20.87 -13.62
N LYS A 148 13.74 21.37 -12.67
CA LYS A 148 15.17 21.57 -12.88
C LYS A 148 15.85 20.25 -13.22
N SER A 149 16.69 20.29 -14.25
CA SER A 149 17.63 19.21 -14.54
C SER A 149 18.68 19.16 -13.44
N ASP A 150 18.94 17.97 -12.93
CA ASP A 150 20.02 17.67 -11.98
C ASP A 150 21.39 17.49 -12.65
N GLY A 151 21.47 17.65 -13.97
CA GLY A 151 22.67 17.37 -14.77
C GLY A 151 22.76 15.91 -15.23
N SER A 152 21.72 15.10 -15.01
CA SER A 152 21.69 13.71 -15.47
C SER A 152 21.27 13.63 -16.93
N ALA A 153 22.02 12.86 -17.72
CA ALA A 153 21.61 12.42 -19.06
C ALA A 153 20.28 11.60 -19.03
N THR A 154 19.79 11.24 -17.84
CA THR A 154 18.57 10.44 -17.62
C THR A 154 17.33 11.26 -17.25
N SER A 155 17.36 12.59 -17.37
CA SER A 155 16.19 13.44 -17.07
C SER A 155 14.92 13.05 -17.86
N ALA A 156 15.06 12.44 -19.04
CA ALA A 156 13.99 11.84 -19.84
C ALA A 156 13.40 10.52 -19.27
N GLN A 157 14.11 9.87 -18.35
CA GLN A 157 13.69 8.64 -17.68
C GLN A 157 12.97 8.90 -16.35
N ARG A 158 13.11 10.09 -15.77
CA ARG A 158 12.43 10.45 -14.52
C ARG A 158 10.93 10.30 -14.66
N ARG A 159 10.29 9.78 -13.61
CA ARG A 159 8.83 9.76 -13.47
C ARG A 159 8.42 10.44 -12.19
N PHE A 160 7.24 11.03 -12.23
CA PHE A 160 6.62 11.71 -11.10
C PHE A 160 5.29 11.06 -10.82
N LEU A 161 5.00 10.78 -9.55
CA LEU A 161 3.67 10.43 -9.11
C LEU A 161 3.24 11.42 -8.04
N VAL A 162 2.10 12.06 -8.28
CA VAL A 162 1.42 12.86 -7.28
C VAL A 162 0.36 12.00 -6.61
N VAL A 163 0.43 11.83 -5.30
CA VAL A 163 -0.57 11.10 -4.52
C VAL A 163 -1.33 12.07 -3.62
N GLY A 164 -2.65 12.12 -3.77
CA GLY A 164 -3.51 12.86 -2.86
C GLY A 164 -3.97 12.00 -1.69
N HIS A 165 -4.11 12.59 -0.51
CA HIS A 165 -4.63 11.91 0.67
C HIS A 165 -5.68 12.78 1.37
N THR A 166 -6.65 12.12 2.01
CA THR A 166 -7.64 12.75 2.89
C THR A 166 -7.50 12.20 4.31
N ASP A 167 -8.13 12.88 5.27
CA ASP A 167 -8.50 12.20 6.52
C ASP A 167 -9.71 11.28 6.29
N ALA A 168 -10.12 10.53 7.32
CA ALA A 168 -11.22 9.58 7.22
C ALA A 168 -12.62 10.20 7.38
N THR A 169 -12.77 11.53 7.29
CA THR A 169 -14.08 12.20 7.37
C THR A 169 -14.82 12.04 6.04
N GLY A 170 -16.10 11.62 6.09
CA GLY A 170 -16.90 11.37 4.88
C GLY A 170 -16.76 9.95 4.35
N THR A 171 -17.41 9.66 3.22
CA THR A 171 -17.41 8.32 2.63
C THR A 171 -16.11 8.03 1.89
N ALA A 172 -15.74 6.74 1.81
CA ALA A 172 -14.53 6.32 1.11
C ALA A 172 -14.51 6.78 -0.35
N GLN A 173 -15.66 6.74 -1.04
CA GLN A 173 -15.81 7.14 -2.44
C GLN A 173 -15.59 8.64 -2.63
N VAL A 174 -16.12 9.48 -1.74
CA VAL A 174 -15.92 10.94 -1.78
C VAL A 174 -14.44 11.27 -1.54
N ASN A 175 -13.83 10.64 -0.55
CA ASN A 175 -12.42 10.82 -0.21
C ASN A 175 -11.48 10.38 -1.34
N GLN A 176 -11.77 9.24 -1.96
CA GLN A 176 -11.06 8.73 -3.12
C GLN A 176 -11.11 9.73 -4.28
N SER A 177 -12.32 10.17 -4.66
CA SER A 177 -12.51 11.12 -5.76
C SER A 177 -11.86 12.49 -5.48
N LEU A 178 -12.00 13.02 -4.26
CA LEU A 178 -11.41 14.30 -3.88
C LEU A 178 -9.88 14.26 -3.90
N SER A 179 -9.29 13.22 -3.32
CA SER A 179 -7.83 13.07 -3.30
C SER A 179 -7.24 12.94 -4.70
N GLU A 180 -7.88 12.20 -5.60
CA GLU A 180 -7.44 12.05 -6.99
C GLU A 180 -7.48 13.38 -7.75
N ARG A 181 -8.56 14.15 -7.61
CA ARG A 181 -8.66 15.47 -8.24
C ARG A 181 -7.58 16.44 -7.74
N ARG A 182 -7.32 16.46 -6.43
CA ARG A 182 -6.23 17.26 -5.84
C ARG A 182 -4.87 16.85 -6.38
N ALA A 183 -4.61 15.55 -6.49
CA ALA A 183 -3.37 15.03 -7.07
C ALA A 183 -3.23 15.47 -8.55
N ARG A 184 -4.32 15.40 -9.32
CA ARG A 184 -4.35 15.86 -10.72
C ARG A 184 -4.09 17.35 -10.84
N THR A 185 -4.65 18.19 -9.97
CA THR A 185 -4.41 19.63 -9.93
C THR A 185 -2.93 19.95 -9.70
N VAL A 186 -2.29 19.29 -8.73
CA VAL A 186 -0.86 19.45 -8.46
C VAL A 186 -0.01 18.92 -9.64
N GLY A 187 -0.43 17.80 -10.26
CA GLY A 187 0.20 17.27 -11.47
C GLY A 187 0.17 18.26 -12.64
N ARG A 188 -0.92 19.02 -12.82
CA ARG A 188 -0.99 20.08 -13.83
C ARG A 188 0.02 21.19 -13.58
N LEU A 189 0.26 21.57 -12.33
CA LEU A 189 1.30 22.55 -12.00
C LEU A 189 2.71 22.04 -12.27
N LEU A 190 2.98 20.74 -12.04
CA LEU A 190 4.24 20.11 -12.47
C LEU A 190 4.42 20.20 -13.99
N ARG A 191 3.35 19.94 -14.76
CA ARG A 191 3.35 20.09 -16.21
C ARG A 191 3.62 21.54 -16.63
N ASP A 192 2.93 22.49 -16.02
CA ASP A 192 3.04 23.91 -16.35
C ASP A 192 4.43 24.48 -16.00
N ALA A 193 5.13 23.86 -15.03
CA ALA A 193 6.53 24.13 -14.72
C ALA A 193 7.53 23.50 -15.73
N GLY A 194 7.06 22.77 -16.74
CA GLY A 194 7.88 22.23 -17.83
C GLY A 194 8.17 20.73 -17.77
N ILE A 195 7.61 19.99 -16.82
CA ILE A 195 7.75 18.52 -16.79
C ILE A 195 6.79 17.92 -17.84
N PRO A 196 7.25 17.03 -18.75
CA PRO A 196 6.37 16.42 -19.73
C PRO A 196 5.19 15.69 -19.07
N ALA A 197 3.95 15.94 -19.53
CA ALA A 197 2.76 15.30 -18.97
C ALA A 197 2.82 13.76 -19.05
N SER A 198 3.53 13.21 -20.03
CA SER A 198 3.77 11.76 -20.14
C SER A 198 4.64 11.19 -19.03
N ALA A 199 5.44 12.02 -18.34
CA ALA A 199 6.27 11.62 -17.20
C ALA A 199 5.57 11.82 -15.85
N ILE A 200 4.37 12.40 -15.84
CA ILE A 200 3.62 12.71 -14.63
C ILE A 200 2.44 11.75 -14.50
N TYR A 201 2.31 11.17 -13.32
CA TYR A 201 1.21 10.33 -12.90
C TYR A 201 0.50 10.95 -11.70
N TYR A 202 -0.76 10.63 -11.52
CA TYR A 202 -1.54 11.05 -10.36
C TYR A 202 -2.36 9.89 -9.79
N GLN A 203 -2.55 9.86 -8.48
CA GLN A 203 -3.30 8.83 -7.75
C GLN A 203 -4.05 9.48 -6.57
N GLY A 204 -5.31 9.14 -6.37
CA GLY A 204 -6.00 9.42 -5.11
C GLY A 204 -5.86 8.23 -4.18
N ALA A 205 -5.31 8.39 -2.98
CA ALA A 205 -5.25 7.31 -1.99
C ALA A 205 -6.37 7.38 -0.94
N GLY A 206 -7.28 8.37 -1.07
CA GLY A 206 -8.32 8.65 -0.09
C GLY A 206 -7.77 8.67 1.34
N ALA A 207 -8.44 7.95 2.23
CA ALA A 207 -8.03 7.73 3.61
C ALA A 207 -7.25 6.41 3.83
N ALA A 208 -6.91 5.67 2.77
CA ALA A 208 -6.37 4.31 2.86
C ALA A 208 -4.91 4.23 3.34
N ARG A 209 -4.17 5.35 3.28
CA ARG A 209 -2.76 5.48 3.66
C ARG A 209 -2.57 6.51 4.80
N PRO A 210 -3.14 6.27 6.00
CA PRO A 210 -3.04 7.20 7.13
C PRO A 210 -1.64 7.21 7.74
N ILE A 211 -1.13 8.39 8.09
CA ILE A 211 0.15 8.59 8.78
C ILE A 211 -0.03 9.13 10.20
N ALA A 212 -1.29 9.31 10.61
CA ALA A 212 -1.70 9.81 11.90
C ALA A 212 -3.08 9.22 12.24
N ASP A 213 -3.42 9.18 13.53
CA ASP A 213 -4.70 8.66 14.00
C ASP A 213 -5.87 9.50 13.44
N ASN A 214 -6.80 8.85 12.76
CA ASN A 214 -7.99 9.50 12.21
C ASN A 214 -9.07 9.78 13.26
N THR A 215 -8.98 9.16 14.44
CA THR A 215 -9.92 9.35 15.56
C THR A 215 -9.59 10.56 16.41
N ASP A 216 -8.33 11.03 16.38
CA ASP A 216 -7.88 12.23 17.09
C ASP A 216 -7.98 13.47 16.17
N PRO A 217 -8.87 14.44 16.46
CA PRO A 217 -9.02 15.66 15.66
C PRO A 217 -7.74 16.48 15.54
N LEU A 218 -6.84 16.42 16.53
CA LEU A 218 -5.58 17.16 16.53
C LEU A 218 -4.53 16.51 15.61
N GLN A 219 -4.66 15.21 15.35
CA GLN A 219 -3.70 14.45 14.55
C GLN A 219 -4.17 14.18 13.13
N ARG A 220 -5.47 13.96 12.92
CA ARG A 220 -6.04 13.56 11.63
C ARG A 220 -5.76 14.56 10.51
N GLY A 221 -5.53 15.83 10.83
CA GLY A 221 -5.16 16.85 9.85
C GLY A 221 -3.90 16.52 9.05
N ARG A 222 -2.95 15.80 9.65
CA ARG A 222 -1.73 15.31 8.99
C ARG A 222 -2.01 14.32 7.86
N ASN A 223 -3.17 13.66 7.88
CA ASN A 223 -3.57 12.75 6.81
C ASN A 223 -4.01 13.50 5.54
N ARG A 224 -4.39 14.78 5.65
CA ARG A 224 -4.67 15.65 4.50
C ARG A 224 -3.36 16.16 3.92
N ARG A 225 -2.77 15.41 3.00
CA ARG A 225 -1.48 15.71 2.40
C ARG A 225 -1.45 15.40 0.90
N VAL A 226 -0.46 15.96 0.23
CA VAL A 226 -0.06 15.55 -1.12
C VAL A 226 1.36 15.01 -1.06
N GLU A 227 1.59 13.85 -1.67
CA GLU A 227 2.93 13.30 -1.86
C GLU A 227 3.36 13.55 -3.31
N ILE A 228 4.57 14.07 -3.51
CA ILE A 228 5.24 14.10 -4.81
C ILE A 228 6.36 13.08 -4.72
N VAL A 229 6.23 12.03 -5.52
CA VAL A 229 7.22 10.96 -5.65
C VAL A 229 7.95 11.17 -6.96
N GLU A 230 9.24 11.44 -6.89
CA GLU A 230 10.13 11.45 -8.04
C GLU A 230 10.92 10.14 -8.06
N THR A 231 10.98 9.48 -9.22
CA THR A 231 11.73 8.24 -9.42
C THR A 231 12.63 8.36 -10.63
N THR A 232 13.71 7.57 -10.63
CA THR A 232 14.68 7.52 -11.74
C THR A 232 14.15 6.77 -12.96
N SER A 233 13.11 5.96 -12.81
CA SER A 233 12.45 5.24 -13.90
C SER A 233 11.00 4.86 -13.57
N GLU A 234 10.28 4.42 -14.61
CA GLU A 234 8.91 3.91 -14.49
C GLU A 234 8.82 2.60 -13.70
N ASP A 235 9.78 1.68 -13.87
CA ASP A 235 9.84 0.43 -13.11
C ASP A 235 9.98 0.68 -11.60
N VAL A 236 10.79 1.68 -11.21
CA VAL A 236 10.91 2.10 -9.81
C VAL A 236 9.58 2.65 -9.30
N LEU A 237 8.87 3.41 -10.13
CA LEU A 237 7.58 3.97 -9.77
C LEU A 237 6.53 2.88 -9.55
N ILE A 238 6.46 1.88 -10.43
CA ILE A 238 5.56 0.73 -10.30
C ILE A 238 5.86 -0.02 -8.99
N LYS A 239 7.14 -0.32 -8.71
CA LYS A 239 7.54 -0.97 -7.44
C LYS A 239 7.14 -0.17 -6.21
N ARG A 240 7.24 1.16 -6.27
CA ARG A 240 6.80 2.05 -5.20
C ARG A 240 5.28 1.99 -4.99
N ILE A 241 4.49 2.02 -6.05
CA ILE A 241 3.03 1.95 -5.94
C ILE A 241 2.60 0.63 -5.30
N VAL A 242 3.18 -0.48 -5.75
CA VAL A 242 2.92 -1.84 -5.23
C VAL A 242 3.31 -1.93 -3.75
N SER A 243 4.49 -1.42 -3.37
CA SER A 243 4.96 -1.50 -1.98
C SER A 243 4.14 -0.66 -1.01
N GLU A 244 3.55 0.46 -1.46
CA GLU A 244 2.68 1.30 -0.64
C GLU A 244 1.27 0.73 -0.48
N GLN A 245 0.77 -0.09 -1.41
CA GLN A 245 -0.58 -0.67 -1.30
C GLN A 245 -0.71 -1.62 -0.10
N ASN A 246 0.32 -2.42 0.17
CA ASN A 246 0.33 -3.42 1.25
C ASN A 246 1.22 -3.02 2.44
N ASN A 247 1.53 -1.73 2.61
CA ASN A 247 2.49 -1.30 3.62
C ASN A 247 1.89 -1.41 5.03
N ALA A 248 2.51 -2.27 5.86
CA ALA A 248 2.09 -2.52 7.23
C ALA A 248 2.11 -1.26 8.11
N ARG A 249 2.88 -0.21 7.78
CA ARG A 249 2.89 1.05 8.53
C ARG A 249 1.52 1.70 8.64
N TYR A 250 0.63 1.44 7.68
CA TYR A 250 -0.74 1.96 7.68
C TYR A 250 -1.68 1.18 8.61
N LEU A 251 -1.32 -0.03 9.04
CA LEU A 251 -2.09 -0.81 10.02
C LEU A 251 -2.18 -0.07 11.35
N ALA A 252 -1.07 0.54 11.79
CA ALA A 252 -0.97 1.25 13.06
C ALA A 252 -2.02 2.38 13.23
N TYR A 253 -2.50 2.96 12.13
CA TYR A 253 -3.47 4.05 12.13
C TYR A 253 -4.83 3.67 11.53
N GLY A 254 -4.97 2.46 10.99
CA GLY A 254 -6.21 1.91 10.46
C GLY A 254 -7.02 1.11 11.50
N THR A 255 -6.35 0.60 12.54
CA THR A 255 -6.94 -0.29 13.56
C THR A 255 -7.17 0.45 14.89
N THR A 256 -8.20 1.27 14.98
CA THR A 256 -8.73 1.71 16.29
C THR A 256 -10.23 1.49 16.34
N SER A 257 -10.61 0.34 16.89
CA SER A 257 -11.86 0.16 17.62
C SER A 257 -11.53 -0.41 18.99
N GLU A 258 -10.58 0.21 19.69
CA GLU A 258 -10.62 0.10 21.14
C GLU A 258 -11.68 1.10 21.60
N ARG A 259 -12.93 0.64 21.67
CA ARG A 259 -13.93 1.33 22.48
C ARG A 259 -13.38 1.29 23.89
N LYS A 260 -12.70 2.37 24.31
CA LYS A 260 -12.35 2.63 25.70
C LYS A 260 -13.57 2.24 26.54
N PRO A 261 -13.45 1.30 27.51
CA PRO A 261 -14.56 1.04 28.42
C PRO A 261 -14.98 2.39 29.00
N ALA A 262 -16.28 2.68 28.96
CA ALA A 262 -16.80 3.89 29.56
C ALA A 262 -16.18 4.04 30.97
N PRO A 263 -15.71 5.24 31.37
CA PRO A 263 -15.19 5.42 32.70
C PRO A 263 -16.26 4.95 33.67
N VAL A 264 -15.93 3.94 34.47
CA VAL A 264 -16.75 3.53 35.60
C VAL A 264 -16.78 4.76 36.49
N THR A 265 -17.89 5.49 36.47
CA THR A 265 -18.12 6.59 37.40
C THR A 265 -18.01 6.01 38.80
N SER A 266 -16.91 6.31 39.47
CA SER A 266 -16.71 6.11 40.88
C SER A 266 -17.86 6.80 41.61
N SER A 267 -18.82 6.03 42.08
CA SER A 267 -19.88 6.52 42.95
C SER A 267 -19.24 7.02 44.24
N THR A 268 -19.21 8.34 44.40
CA THR A 268 -18.84 9.00 45.64
C THR A 268 -19.85 8.58 46.72
N GLN A 269 -19.32 8.18 47.88
CA GLN A 269 -20.07 7.82 49.08
C GLN A 269 -21.11 8.90 49.43
N ALA A 270 -22.38 8.49 49.55
CA ALA A 270 -23.40 9.23 50.28
C ALA A 270 -23.94 8.37 51.43
N LYS A 271 -24.02 9.00 52.59
CA LYS A 271 -24.31 8.50 53.95
C LYS A 271 -25.72 7.86 54.08
N PRO A 272 -25.91 6.85 54.95
CA PRO A 272 -27.15 6.06 55.00
C PRO A 272 -28.31 6.79 55.71
N LYS A 273 -29.53 6.62 55.20
CA LYS A 273 -30.79 7.02 55.85
C LYS A 273 -31.76 5.82 55.86
N PRO A 274 -32.53 5.59 56.95
CA PRO A 274 -33.09 4.27 57.25
C PRO A 274 -34.38 3.92 56.49
N ALA A 275 -34.62 2.61 56.46
CA ALA A 275 -35.58 1.87 55.66
C ALA A 275 -37.06 2.18 55.91
N SER A 276 -37.85 2.02 54.85
CA SER A 276 -39.26 1.63 54.90
C SER A 276 -39.60 0.80 53.64
N PRO A 277 -40.53 -0.17 53.72
CA PRO A 277 -40.47 -1.39 52.91
C PRO A 277 -41.04 -1.23 51.50
N VAL A 278 -40.37 -1.92 50.56
CA VAL A 278 -40.73 -2.06 49.15
C VAL A 278 -41.96 -2.95 49.01
N LYS A 279 -43.01 -2.43 48.36
CA LYS A 279 -44.03 -3.26 47.69
C LYS A 279 -43.44 -3.80 46.39
N ALA A 280 -43.46 -5.11 46.23
CA ALA A 280 -43.14 -5.77 44.98
C ALA A 280 -44.14 -5.35 43.89
N SER A 281 -43.62 -4.74 42.82
CA SER A 281 -44.33 -4.61 41.55
C SER A 281 -43.49 -5.32 40.50
N THR A 282 -43.96 -6.49 40.09
CA THR A 282 -43.51 -7.21 38.90
C THR A 282 -43.67 -6.32 37.67
N ALA A 283 -42.55 -5.91 37.08
CA ALA A 283 -42.50 -5.35 35.73
C ALA A 283 -41.71 -6.32 34.83
N THR A 284 -42.43 -6.74 33.80
CA THR A 284 -42.11 -7.64 32.70
C THR A 284 -40.77 -7.31 32.03
N PRO A 285 -40.02 -8.28 31.50
CA PRO A 285 -38.83 -7.99 30.70
C PRO A 285 -39.22 -7.19 29.46
N ASP A 286 -38.65 -5.99 29.35
CA ASP A 286 -38.76 -5.15 28.17
C ASP A 286 -38.28 -5.91 26.93
N ALA A 287 -39.11 -5.82 25.90
CA ALA A 287 -38.94 -6.47 24.62
C ALA A 287 -37.58 -6.13 24.01
N VAL A 288 -36.78 -7.17 23.78
CA VAL A 288 -35.65 -7.17 22.84
C VAL A 288 -36.16 -6.62 21.52
N SER A 289 -35.57 -5.51 21.07
CA SER A 289 -35.81 -4.96 19.74
C SER A 289 -35.64 -6.08 18.70
N LYS A 290 -36.68 -6.35 17.90
CA LYS A 290 -36.61 -7.27 16.76
C LYS A 290 -35.46 -6.85 15.84
N GLY A 291 -34.31 -7.50 15.98
CA GLY A 291 -33.24 -7.43 15.01
C GLY A 291 -33.74 -8.02 13.70
N SER A 292 -33.39 -7.39 12.57
CA SER A 292 -33.58 -8.02 11.26
C SER A 292 -32.74 -9.30 11.23
N SER A 293 -33.37 -10.42 10.91
CA SER A 293 -32.67 -11.69 10.63
C SER A 293 -31.69 -11.50 9.46
N ALA A 294 -30.61 -12.29 9.44
CA ALA A 294 -29.62 -12.29 8.36
C ALA A 294 -30.27 -12.36 6.98
N LEU A 295 -29.70 -11.61 6.02
CA LEU A 295 -30.17 -11.63 4.63
C LEU A 295 -29.98 -13.01 3.99
N VAL A 296 -28.93 -13.72 4.40
CA VAL A 296 -28.62 -15.10 4.05
C VAL A 296 -28.03 -15.78 5.28
N ASP A 297 -28.53 -16.96 5.63
CA ASP A 297 -27.93 -17.80 6.67
C ASP A 297 -26.88 -18.74 6.07
N PHE A 298 -25.63 -18.57 6.50
CA PHE A 298 -24.50 -19.41 6.11
C PHE A 298 -24.21 -20.56 7.08
N GLY A 299 -25.11 -20.83 8.04
CA GLY A 299 -25.00 -21.97 8.97
C GLY A 299 -23.81 -21.85 9.92
N GLY A 300 -23.37 -20.61 10.19
CA GLY A 300 -22.22 -20.29 11.01
C GLY A 300 -22.53 -20.23 12.50
N SER A 301 -21.51 -19.87 13.28
CA SER A 301 -21.60 -19.62 14.72
C SER A 301 -21.30 -18.15 15.02
N PRO A 302 -21.71 -17.60 16.18
CA PRO A 302 -21.29 -16.27 16.60
C PRO A 302 -19.77 -16.12 16.53
N ALA A 303 -19.29 -15.00 16.00
CA ALA A 303 -17.87 -14.69 15.96
C ALA A 303 -17.42 -14.27 17.37
N THR A 304 -16.66 -15.13 18.05
CA THR A 304 -16.30 -14.97 19.47
C THR A 304 -14.86 -14.49 19.69
N SER A 305 -14.03 -14.48 18.65
CA SER A 305 -12.62 -14.08 18.71
C SER A 305 -12.24 -13.20 17.53
N ASP A 306 -11.52 -12.13 17.83
CA ASP A 306 -10.88 -11.28 16.82
C ASP A 306 -9.54 -11.85 16.34
N GLN A 307 -9.05 -12.95 16.93
CA GLN A 307 -7.82 -13.60 16.48
C GLN A 307 -8.10 -14.50 15.28
N LEU A 308 -7.25 -14.39 14.27
CA LEU A 308 -7.27 -15.28 13.13
C LEU A 308 -6.84 -16.68 13.58
N GLY A 309 -7.61 -17.71 13.20
CA GLY A 309 -7.36 -19.09 13.61
C GLY A 309 -6.13 -19.74 12.96
N TYR A 310 -5.29 -18.97 12.26
CA TYR A 310 -4.14 -19.43 11.51
C TYR A 310 -3.09 -18.34 11.35
N SER A 311 -1.82 -18.75 11.28
CA SER A 311 -0.68 -17.88 11.06
C SER A 311 -0.09 -18.10 9.67
N LEU A 312 0.34 -17.00 9.04
CA LEU A 312 1.20 -17.06 7.87
C LEU A 312 2.62 -17.25 8.37
N LYS A 313 3.37 -18.16 7.75
CA LYS A 313 4.82 -18.17 7.94
C LYS A 313 5.37 -16.83 7.48
N PRO A 314 6.06 -16.06 8.35
CA PRO A 314 6.68 -14.81 7.94
C PRO A 314 7.58 -15.07 6.72
N MET A 315 7.67 -14.09 5.83
CA MET A 315 8.70 -14.15 4.80
C MET A 315 10.03 -14.41 5.50
N ALA A 316 10.71 -15.50 5.15
CA ALA A 316 12.00 -15.79 5.74
C ALA A 316 12.89 -14.55 5.57
N ASP A 317 13.58 -14.13 6.63
CA ASP A 317 14.71 -13.20 6.57
C ASP A 317 15.90 -13.85 5.84
N GLY A 318 15.63 -14.58 4.76
CA GLY A 318 16.59 -14.97 3.76
C GLY A 318 17.00 -13.72 3.02
N ILE A 319 17.94 -12.97 3.60
CA ILE A 319 18.70 -11.93 2.91
C ILE A 319 17.81 -10.82 2.27
N SER A 320 16.65 -10.54 2.87
CA SER A 320 15.76 -9.47 2.42
C SER A 320 16.34 -8.11 2.78
N LEU A 321 16.81 -7.39 1.76
CA LEU A 321 17.44 -6.07 1.76
C LEU A 321 16.45 -4.90 1.89
N ILE A 322 15.40 -5.08 2.69
CA ILE A 322 14.54 -3.99 3.14
C ILE A 322 14.46 -4.18 4.64
N SER A 323 14.87 -3.18 5.43
CA SER A 323 14.30 -3.02 6.77
C SER A 323 12.84 -2.65 6.56
N SER A 324 12.06 -3.65 6.17
CA SER A 324 10.66 -3.60 6.42
C SER A 324 10.57 -3.84 7.92
N ALA A 325 10.14 -2.82 8.65
CA ALA A 325 9.36 -3.06 9.85
C ALA A 325 8.09 -3.85 9.44
N ARG A 326 8.28 -5.09 8.98
CA ARG A 326 7.26 -6.10 8.78
C ARG A 326 7.13 -6.71 10.15
N ALA A 327 6.11 -6.24 10.85
CA ALA A 327 5.46 -6.90 11.98
C ALA A 327 6.02 -8.30 12.25
N ALA A 328 7.05 -8.38 13.10
CA ALA A 328 7.20 -9.53 13.95
C ALA A 328 6.00 -9.47 14.93
N GLU A 329 4.89 -10.02 14.43
CA GLU A 329 3.78 -10.63 15.17
C GLU A 329 3.10 -9.82 16.28
N PRO A 330 2.10 -8.97 15.97
CA PRO A 330 0.83 -9.06 16.66
C PRO A 330 0.02 -10.24 16.07
N PRO A 331 -0.79 -10.97 16.87
CA PRO A 331 -1.65 -12.02 16.32
C PRO A 331 -2.49 -11.38 15.21
N MET A 332 -2.39 -11.91 14.00
CA MET A 332 -3.20 -11.42 12.89
C MET A 332 -4.65 -11.48 13.33
N ARG A 333 -5.33 -10.35 13.28
CA ARG A 333 -6.74 -10.28 13.63
C ARG A 333 -7.59 -10.69 12.43
N THR A 334 -8.85 -11.06 12.64
CA THR A 334 -9.80 -11.35 11.55
C THR A 334 -10.11 -10.10 10.73
N CYS A 335 -10.74 -10.28 9.57
CA CYS A 335 -11.13 -9.16 8.71
C CYS A 335 -12.08 -8.17 9.39
N GLN A 336 -12.80 -8.61 10.42
CA GLN A 336 -13.70 -7.76 11.21
C GLN A 336 -12.96 -6.68 12.00
N ALA A 337 -11.69 -6.92 12.28
CA ALA A 337 -10.81 -6.06 13.05
C ALA A 337 -9.83 -5.26 12.17
N ASP A 338 -10.03 -5.27 10.86
CA ASP A 338 -9.21 -4.57 9.87
C ASP A 338 -10.11 -3.72 8.95
N LYS A 339 -9.49 -2.94 8.05
CA LYS A 339 -10.21 -2.05 7.14
C LYS A 339 -9.76 -2.24 5.68
N PRO A 340 -10.66 -2.04 4.72
CA PRO A 340 -10.30 -2.05 3.29
C PRO A 340 -9.28 -0.95 2.99
N ARG A 341 -8.30 -1.27 2.14
CA ARG A 341 -7.33 -0.31 1.61
C ARG A 341 -7.42 -0.32 0.09
N ASP A 342 -8.13 0.66 -0.44
CA ASP A 342 -8.06 1.00 -1.85
C ASP A 342 -7.32 2.32 -1.99
N SER A 343 -6.16 2.28 -2.64
CA SER A 343 -5.35 3.48 -2.92
C SER A 343 -5.58 4.01 -4.33
N GLY A 344 -6.61 3.50 -5.03
CA GLY A 344 -6.91 3.87 -6.41
C GLY A 344 -5.82 3.49 -7.40
N THR A 345 -6.06 3.82 -8.67
CA THR A 345 -5.11 3.58 -9.76
C THR A 345 -4.24 4.81 -10.01
N ALA A 346 -2.95 4.61 -10.28
CA ALA A 346 -2.10 5.68 -10.77
C ALA A 346 -2.35 5.91 -12.27
N LEU A 347 -2.77 7.12 -12.64
CA LEU A 347 -3.13 7.50 -14.01
C LEU A 347 -2.09 8.45 -14.59
N ASN A 348 -1.75 8.28 -15.85
CA ASN A 348 -0.85 9.18 -16.58
C ASN A 348 -1.56 10.52 -16.86
N LEU A 349 -0.91 11.64 -16.59
CA LEU A 349 -1.51 12.95 -16.73
C LEU A 349 -1.83 13.32 -18.19
N ALA A 350 -1.09 12.81 -19.16
CA ALA A 350 -1.31 13.11 -20.57
C ALA A 350 -2.47 12.33 -21.18
N THR A 351 -2.70 11.10 -20.73
CA THR A 351 -3.62 10.16 -21.38
C THR A 351 -4.79 9.71 -20.51
N ASP A 352 -4.76 10.02 -19.20
CA ASP A 352 -5.64 9.48 -18.17
C ASP A 352 -5.69 7.93 -18.16
N GLN A 353 -4.66 7.28 -18.72
CA GLN A 353 -4.54 5.82 -18.73
C GLN A 353 -3.78 5.32 -17.49
N PRO A 354 -4.13 4.15 -16.94
CA PRO A 354 -3.39 3.51 -15.86
C PRO A 354 -1.90 3.30 -16.21
N LEU A 355 -1.01 3.60 -15.27
CA LEU A 355 0.43 3.38 -15.39
C LEU A 355 0.78 1.92 -15.68
N SER A 356 0.04 0.98 -15.11
CA SER A 356 0.33 -0.45 -15.25
C SER A 356 -0.87 -1.19 -15.84
N GLN A 357 -0.79 -1.50 -17.13
CA GLN A 357 -1.46 -2.68 -17.69
C GLN A 357 -0.54 -3.87 -17.41
N HIS A 358 -0.84 -4.62 -16.35
CA HIS A 358 -0.02 -5.77 -15.97
C HIS A 358 -0.08 -6.84 -17.05
N ALA A 359 1.08 -7.25 -17.59
CA ALA A 359 1.12 -8.39 -18.48
C ALA A 359 0.72 -9.66 -17.72
N THR A 360 0.11 -10.63 -18.40
CA THR A 360 -0.32 -11.91 -17.78
C THR A 360 0.79 -12.61 -16.98
N ARG A 361 2.05 -12.44 -17.37
CA ARG A 361 3.23 -13.02 -16.69
C ARG A 361 3.52 -12.43 -15.30
N GLU A 362 3.03 -11.22 -15.03
CA GLU A 362 3.23 -10.50 -13.77
C GLU A 362 2.32 -10.99 -12.65
N TYR A 363 1.30 -11.80 -12.98
CA TYR A 363 0.42 -12.42 -11.99
C TYR A 363 1.00 -13.72 -11.45
N LEU A 364 0.70 -14.04 -10.19
CA LEU A 364 0.97 -15.36 -9.64
C LEU A 364 0.32 -16.43 -10.52
N PRO A 365 0.97 -17.60 -10.72
CA PRO A 365 0.41 -18.67 -11.53
C PRO A 365 -1.01 -19.02 -11.10
N GLY A 366 -1.98 -18.86 -11.99
CA GLY A 366 -3.38 -19.17 -11.69
C GLY A 366 -4.15 -18.11 -10.90
N TYR A 367 -3.63 -16.89 -10.79
CA TYR A 367 -4.29 -15.75 -10.11
C TYR A 367 -4.52 -14.53 -11.02
N ASN A 368 -4.40 -14.68 -12.34
CA ASN A 368 -4.80 -13.61 -13.26
C ASN A 368 -6.31 -13.72 -13.53
N ASN A 369 -7.09 -12.79 -12.98
CA ASN A 369 -8.51 -12.61 -13.24
C ASN A 369 -9.36 -13.88 -13.11
N ARG A 370 -9.15 -14.66 -12.04
CA ARG A 370 -9.85 -15.94 -11.82
C ARG A 370 -11.15 -15.78 -11.04
N VAL A 371 -12.05 -16.73 -11.22
CA VAL A 371 -13.27 -16.84 -10.44
C VAL A 371 -13.05 -17.87 -9.34
N TRP A 372 -13.33 -17.49 -8.11
CA TRP A 372 -13.20 -18.34 -6.93
C TRP A 372 -14.57 -18.50 -6.29
N ALA A 373 -15.02 -19.73 -6.11
CA ALA A 373 -16.37 -19.97 -5.59
C ALA A 373 -16.45 -21.23 -4.74
N ASN A 374 -17.38 -21.25 -3.79
CA ASN A 374 -17.80 -22.47 -3.10
C ASN A 374 -19.20 -22.28 -2.51
N THR A 375 -19.85 -23.38 -2.16
CA THR A 375 -21.13 -23.37 -1.46
C THR A 375 -20.93 -23.39 0.06
N VAL A 376 -21.68 -22.55 0.78
CA VAL A 376 -21.74 -22.53 2.25
C VAL A 376 -23.20 -22.57 2.66
N ASN A 377 -23.57 -23.61 3.43
CA ASN A 377 -24.96 -23.89 3.84
C ASN A 377 -25.97 -23.84 2.67
N GLY A 378 -25.63 -24.47 1.53
CA GLY A 378 -26.48 -24.51 0.34
C GLY A 378 -26.54 -23.21 -0.48
N ASN A 379 -25.81 -22.15 -0.09
CA ASN A 379 -25.69 -20.89 -0.82
C ASN A 379 -24.36 -20.82 -1.58
N LEU A 380 -24.36 -20.44 -2.86
CA LEU A 380 -23.12 -20.24 -3.62
C LEU A 380 -22.57 -18.85 -3.34
N VAL A 381 -21.30 -18.79 -2.96
CA VAL A 381 -20.55 -17.54 -2.76
C VAL A 381 -19.42 -17.50 -3.78
N THR A 382 -19.33 -16.41 -4.54
CA THR A 382 -18.35 -16.21 -5.60
C THR A 382 -17.57 -14.92 -5.38
N ILE A 383 -16.26 -14.97 -5.61
CA ILE A 383 -15.32 -13.85 -5.62
C ILE A 383 -14.74 -13.74 -7.03
N SER A 384 -14.87 -12.57 -7.65
CA SER A 384 -14.35 -12.35 -9.00
C SER A 384 -14.04 -10.88 -9.28
N PRO A 385 -12.95 -10.55 -10.01
CA PRO A 385 -11.80 -11.40 -10.24
C PRO A 385 -10.95 -11.56 -8.97
N VAL A 386 -10.40 -12.75 -8.73
CA VAL A 386 -9.21 -12.93 -7.91
C VAL A 386 -8.00 -12.67 -8.79
N SER A 387 -7.31 -11.57 -8.47
CA SER A 387 -6.27 -10.94 -9.29
C SER A 387 -5.05 -10.61 -8.41
N ILE A 388 -4.00 -11.44 -8.45
CA ILE A 388 -2.83 -11.34 -7.54
C ILE A 388 -1.53 -11.28 -8.32
N LEU A 389 -0.77 -10.21 -8.12
CA LEU A 389 0.55 -9.96 -8.73
C LEU A 389 1.64 -10.79 -8.04
N ARG A 390 2.68 -11.16 -8.77
CA ARG A 390 3.88 -11.84 -8.23
C ARG A 390 4.63 -10.95 -7.26
N GLU A 391 4.73 -9.66 -7.58
CA GLU A 391 5.42 -8.68 -6.77
C GLU A 391 4.56 -8.34 -5.54
N GLY A 392 5.07 -8.61 -4.34
CA GLY A 392 4.44 -8.21 -3.09
C GLY A 392 3.07 -8.87 -2.81
N ALA A 393 2.73 -9.92 -3.56
CA ALA A 393 1.40 -10.53 -3.62
C ALA A 393 0.26 -9.50 -3.78
N ALA A 394 0.49 -8.38 -4.46
CA ALA A 394 -0.47 -7.28 -4.48
C ALA A 394 -1.75 -7.60 -5.27
N VAL A 395 -2.86 -6.98 -4.85
CA VAL A 395 -4.14 -7.08 -5.56
C VAL A 395 -4.05 -6.29 -6.86
N GLY A 396 -4.11 -7.00 -8.00
CA GLY A 396 -4.07 -6.37 -9.31
C GLY A 396 -5.41 -5.76 -9.73
N THR A 397 -6.51 -6.39 -9.35
CA THR A 397 -7.88 -5.90 -9.66
C THR A 397 -8.77 -6.18 -8.47
N GLN A 398 -9.51 -5.18 -8.02
CA GLN A 398 -10.44 -5.32 -6.91
C GLN A 398 -11.60 -6.26 -7.27
N PRO A 399 -12.00 -7.18 -6.37
CA PRO A 399 -13.07 -8.13 -6.65
C PRO A 399 -14.45 -7.51 -6.45
N PHE A 400 -15.47 -8.18 -6.96
CA PHE A 400 -16.84 -8.12 -6.45
C PHE A 400 -17.20 -9.49 -5.85
N ILE A 401 -18.22 -9.48 -4.99
CA ILE A 401 -18.84 -10.68 -4.43
C ILE A 401 -20.20 -10.90 -5.08
N GLN A 402 -20.51 -12.15 -5.41
CA GLN A 402 -21.83 -12.55 -5.86
C GLN A 402 -22.34 -13.73 -5.03
N ILE A 403 -23.59 -13.64 -4.58
CA ILE A 403 -24.22 -14.65 -3.74
C ILE A 403 -25.47 -15.17 -4.44
N VAL A 404 -25.59 -16.49 -4.52
CA VAL A 404 -26.81 -17.18 -4.95
C VAL A 404 -27.36 -17.94 -3.76
N SER A 405 -28.40 -17.40 -3.13
CA SER A 405 -29.03 -18.03 -1.96
C SER A 405 -29.86 -19.24 -2.39
N GLY A 406 -29.84 -20.31 -1.59
CA GLY A 406 -30.56 -21.55 -1.89
C GLY A 406 -30.12 -22.18 -3.21
N TYR A 407 -28.85 -22.04 -3.58
CA TYR A 407 -28.27 -22.52 -4.85
C TYR A 407 -28.56 -24.01 -5.11
N GLN A 408 -28.56 -24.83 -4.07
CA GLN A 408 -28.85 -26.26 -4.15
C GLN A 408 -30.36 -26.59 -4.17
N THR A 409 -31.23 -25.58 -4.19
CA THR A 409 -32.69 -25.73 -4.11
C THR A 409 -33.37 -25.24 -5.40
N ALA A 410 -34.61 -25.67 -5.61
CA ALA A 410 -35.44 -25.16 -6.71
C ALA A 410 -35.77 -23.66 -6.59
N LYS A 411 -35.59 -23.06 -5.40
CA LYS A 411 -35.87 -21.65 -5.10
C LYS A 411 -34.61 -20.79 -5.05
N LYS A 412 -33.63 -21.07 -5.91
CA LYS A 412 -32.40 -20.27 -6.00
C LYS A 412 -32.72 -18.80 -6.30
N LYS A 413 -32.07 -17.88 -5.60
CA LYS A 413 -32.20 -16.43 -5.82
C LYS A 413 -30.82 -15.82 -5.95
N ASN A 414 -30.57 -15.13 -7.06
CA ASN A 414 -29.37 -14.32 -7.23
C ASN A 414 -29.56 -13.03 -6.44
N LEU A 415 -28.60 -12.73 -5.57
CA LEU A 415 -28.52 -11.43 -4.93
C LEU A 415 -27.73 -10.46 -5.82
N ASP A 416 -27.84 -9.17 -5.52
CA ASP A 416 -27.08 -8.13 -6.19
C ASP A 416 -25.58 -8.37 -6.02
N LYS A 417 -24.81 -7.92 -7.02
CA LYS A 417 -23.36 -7.93 -6.93
C LYS A 417 -22.94 -6.91 -5.87
N LEU A 418 -22.07 -7.35 -4.96
CA LEU A 418 -21.54 -6.54 -3.88
C LEU A 418 -20.13 -6.09 -4.27
N ASN A 419 -19.88 -4.79 -4.28
CA ASN A 419 -18.55 -4.24 -4.49
C ASN A 419 -17.66 -4.60 -3.30
N ALA A 420 -16.44 -5.02 -3.60
CA ALA A 420 -15.50 -5.38 -2.56
C ALA A 420 -14.13 -4.77 -2.79
N VAL A 421 -13.42 -4.57 -1.69
CA VAL A 421 -12.01 -4.20 -1.69
C VAL A 421 -11.25 -5.32 -1.03
N ALA A 422 -10.10 -5.68 -1.59
CA ALA A 422 -9.25 -6.71 -1.03
C ALA A 422 -7.89 -6.18 -0.61
N ASN A 423 -7.42 -6.71 0.53
CA ASN A 423 -6.07 -6.54 1.04
C ASN A 423 -5.34 -7.89 0.97
N THR A 424 -4.02 -7.85 0.77
CA THR A 424 -3.16 -9.04 0.76
C THR A 424 -2.04 -8.91 1.77
N TYR A 425 -1.78 -9.99 2.50
CA TYR A 425 -0.64 -10.11 3.41
C TYR A 425 0.21 -11.29 2.97
N GLU A 426 1.44 -10.99 2.56
CA GLU A 426 2.33 -11.96 1.95
C GLU A 426 3.12 -12.72 3.03
N GLY A 427 2.90 -14.03 3.14
CA GLY A 427 3.76 -14.95 3.88
C GLY A 427 4.86 -15.53 2.98
N GLN A 428 5.65 -16.48 3.48
CA GLN A 428 6.69 -17.13 2.67
C GLN A 428 6.08 -17.85 1.45
N ASP A 429 5.20 -18.83 1.71
CA ASP A 429 4.62 -19.72 0.69
C ASP A 429 3.12 -19.49 0.46
N GLU A 430 2.49 -18.75 1.38
CA GLU A 430 1.06 -18.47 1.41
C GLU A 430 0.80 -16.95 1.41
N VAL A 431 -0.44 -16.58 1.10
CA VAL A 431 -0.94 -15.21 1.16
C VAL A 431 -2.28 -15.24 1.87
N LEU A 432 -2.48 -14.33 2.82
CA LEU A 432 -3.80 -14.01 3.36
C LEU A 432 -4.44 -12.96 2.47
N TYR A 433 -5.55 -13.33 1.85
CA TYR A 433 -6.41 -12.50 1.04
C TYR A 433 -7.68 -12.17 1.80
N ARG A 434 -7.81 -10.89 2.14
CA ARG A 434 -8.90 -10.36 2.94
C ARG A 434 -9.80 -9.54 2.05
N VAL A 435 -11.08 -9.91 1.97
CA VAL A 435 -12.05 -9.24 1.12
C VAL A 435 -13.10 -8.56 2.00
N PHE A 436 -13.30 -7.26 1.80
CA PHE A 436 -14.27 -6.45 2.52
C PHE A 436 -15.38 -6.05 1.58
N VAL A 437 -16.63 -6.30 1.98
CA VAL A 437 -17.79 -5.80 1.25
C VAL A 437 -18.02 -4.34 1.66
N THR A 438 -18.32 -3.48 0.69
CA THR A 438 -18.41 -2.04 0.91
C THR A 438 -19.84 -1.53 1.07
N GLU A 439 -20.84 -2.33 0.70
CA GLU A 439 -22.26 -2.00 0.86
C GLU A 439 -22.73 -2.15 2.31
N ASP A 440 -23.52 -1.17 2.74
CA ASP A 440 -24.27 -1.27 3.99
C ASP A 440 -25.33 -2.39 3.88
N ASN A 441 -25.53 -3.14 4.97
CA ASN A 441 -26.51 -4.23 5.06
C ASN A 441 -26.31 -5.38 4.04
N ALA A 442 -25.08 -5.62 3.60
CA ALA A 442 -24.74 -6.75 2.75
C ALA A 442 -24.95 -8.11 3.44
N ALA A 443 -25.21 -9.16 2.66
CA ALA A 443 -25.33 -10.54 3.16
C ALA A 443 -24.02 -11.08 3.75
N VAL A 444 -22.87 -10.54 3.37
CA VAL A 444 -21.55 -10.86 3.91
C VAL A 444 -20.84 -9.56 4.21
N SER A 445 -20.18 -9.46 5.35
CA SER A 445 -19.40 -8.28 5.75
C SER A 445 -17.96 -8.35 5.22
N CYS A 446 -17.28 -9.48 5.44
CA CYS A 446 -15.92 -9.69 4.97
C CYS A 446 -15.55 -11.17 4.93
N MET A 447 -14.42 -11.49 4.32
CA MET A 447 -13.87 -12.84 4.22
C MET A 447 -12.36 -12.81 4.45
N ASP A 448 -11.85 -13.83 5.11
CA ASP A 448 -10.41 -14.13 5.18
C ASP A 448 -10.15 -15.43 4.44
N ILE A 449 -9.21 -15.43 3.50
CA ILE A 449 -8.86 -16.60 2.69
C ILE A 449 -7.34 -16.75 2.67
N VAL A 450 -6.83 -17.92 3.01
CA VAL A 450 -5.40 -18.24 2.85
C VAL A 450 -5.24 -19.10 1.63
N PHE A 451 -4.25 -18.77 0.81
CA PHE A 451 -3.92 -19.54 -0.37
C PHE A 451 -2.42 -19.72 -0.56
N SER A 452 -2.05 -20.78 -1.29
CA SER A 452 -0.66 -21.01 -1.69
C SER A 452 -0.29 -20.20 -2.94
N LYS A 453 0.90 -19.60 -2.94
CA LYS A 453 1.43 -18.85 -4.09
C LYS A 453 1.70 -19.72 -5.32
N GLY A 454 1.96 -21.02 -5.13
CA GLY A 454 2.48 -21.91 -6.17
C GLY A 454 1.41 -22.58 -7.04
N ASN A 455 0.23 -22.88 -6.49
CA ASN A 455 -0.74 -23.76 -7.13
C ASN A 455 -2.16 -23.18 -7.26
N ALA A 456 -2.38 -21.93 -6.85
CA ALA A 456 -3.68 -21.27 -6.89
C ALA A 456 -4.79 -21.94 -6.08
N GLN A 457 -4.43 -22.55 -4.95
CA GLN A 457 -5.37 -23.26 -4.09
C GLN A 457 -5.56 -22.51 -2.76
N ALA A 458 -6.82 -22.22 -2.43
CA ALA A 458 -7.18 -21.81 -1.07
C ALA A 458 -7.05 -23.01 -0.12
N THR A 459 -6.31 -22.82 0.97
CA THR A 459 -6.06 -23.84 1.99
C THR A 459 -7.00 -23.65 3.17
N GLN A 460 -7.32 -22.40 3.49
CA GLN A 460 -8.12 -22.02 4.65
C GLN A 460 -8.98 -20.80 4.32
N GLY A 461 -10.05 -20.62 5.08
CA GLY A 461 -10.82 -19.39 4.99
C GLY A 461 -12.13 -19.42 5.76
N ALA A 462 -12.63 -18.22 6.02
CA ALA A 462 -13.86 -17.96 6.72
C ALA A 462 -14.56 -16.75 6.09
N LEU A 463 -15.89 -16.80 6.05
CA LEU A 463 -16.73 -15.64 5.76
C LEU A 463 -17.37 -15.16 7.06
N TYR A 464 -17.60 -13.85 7.15
CA TYR A 464 -18.22 -13.19 8.28
C TYR A 464 -19.45 -12.43 7.79
N TYR A 465 -20.57 -12.59 8.49
CA TYR A 465 -21.85 -12.05 8.08
C TYR A 465 -22.67 -11.56 9.27
N PRO A 466 -23.52 -10.53 9.08
CA PRO A 466 -24.37 -10.03 10.14
C PRO A 466 -25.61 -10.92 10.30
N ASP A 467 -25.98 -11.22 11.54
CA ASP A 467 -27.27 -11.82 11.89
C ASP A 467 -27.78 -11.23 13.21
N ASN A 468 -28.99 -10.66 13.20
CA ASN A 468 -29.64 -10.08 14.38
C ASN A 468 -28.77 -9.07 15.16
N GLY A 469 -27.96 -8.27 14.45
CA GLY A 469 -27.07 -7.28 15.05
C GLY A 469 -25.79 -7.85 15.68
N GLN A 470 -25.57 -9.16 15.57
CA GLN A 470 -24.32 -9.83 15.93
C GLN A 470 -23.57 -10.27 14.68
N SER A 471 -22.26 -10.48 14.80
CA SER A 471 -21.50 -11.08 13.72
C SER A 471 -21.42 -12.59 13.89
N TYR A 472 -21.60 -13.30 12.79
CA TYR A 472 -21.42 -14.74 12.67
C TYR A 472 -20.25 -15.03 11.74
N THR A 473 -19.70 -16.24 11.87
CA THR A 473 -18.64 -16.75 11.00
C THR A 473 -18.97 -18.16 10.53
N ALA A 474 -18.70 -18.43 9.25
CA ALA A 474 -18.83 -19.75 8.66
C ALA A 474 -17.55 -20.08 7.88
N ARG A 475 -17.15 -21.35 7.89
CA ARG A 475 -15.99 -21.81 7.11
C ARG A 475 -16.25 -21.62 5.62
N PHE A 476 -15.32 -20.98 4.92
CA PHE A 476 -15.40 -20.74 3.49
C PHE A 476 -14.03 -20.90 2.85
N VAL A 477 -13.83 -22.00 2.12
CA VAL A 477 -12.60 -22.26 1.36
C VAL A 477 -12.96 -22.30 -0.11
N PRO A 478 -12.79 -21.21 -0.87
CA PRO A 478 -13.19 -21.16 -2.26
C PRO A 478 -12.32 -22.07 -3.13
N ILE A 479 -12.92 -22.59 -4.21
CA ILE A 479 -12.22 -23.36 -5.23
C ILE A 479 -12.12 -22.49 -6.48
N ARG A 480 -10.96 -22.52 -7.13
CA ARG A 480 -10.76 -21.85 -8.42
C ARG A 480 -11.58 -22.56 -9.49
N SER A 481 -12.48 -21.82 -10.15
CA SER A 481 -13.25 -22.28 -11.30
C SER A 481 -12.52 -22.13 -12.62
#